data_AF-A0A2Z6EW29-F1
#
_entry.id   AF-A0A2Z6EW29-F1
#
_cell.length_a   1.000
_cell.length_b   1.000
_cell.length_c   1.000
_cell.angle_alpha   90.00
_cell.angle_beta   90.00
_cell.angle_gamma   90.00
#
_symmetry.space_group_name_H-M   'P 1'
#
loop_
_entity.id
_entity.type
_entity.pdbx_description
1 polymer ?
#
loop_
_entity_poly.entity_id
_entity_poly.type
_entity_poly.pdbx_seq_one_letter_code
_entity_poly.pdbx_strand_id
1 'polypeptide(L)'
;MHLIPVDSAPYQEMTIAFKGHALRLTLRYNSLADYWALDIFDLKRERYTAQGQPLVVGVPILWRRPIDYCFILTDESGIGLDPVGGEDLGQRCLLYIADKTQIPL
;
A
#
# COMPACT_ATOMS: atom_id res chain seq x y z
N MET A 1 4.91 -12.42 -1.96
CA MET A 1 4.88 -10.95 -1.73
C MET A 1 5.92 -10.29 -2.63
N HIS A 2 5.61 -9.11 -3.17
CA HIS A 2 6.53 -8.31 -3.99
C HIS A 2 6.68 -6.93 -3.37
N LEU A 3 7.92 -6.50 -3.14
CA LEU A 3 8.24 -5.16 -2.64
C LEU A 3 7.89 -4.11 -3.70
N ILE A 4 7.26 -3.04 -3.26
CA ILE A 4 6.94 -1.87 -4.10
C ILE A 4 8.04 -0.83 -3.84
N PRO A 5 8.72 -0.31 -4.89
CA PRO A 5 9.81 0.65 -4.73
C PRO A 5 9.26 2.05 -4.42
N VAL A 6 8.83 2.23 -3.18
CA VAL A 6 8.35 3.52 -2.65
C VAL A 6 9.48 4.26 -1.94
N ASP A 7 9.36 5.58 -1.86
CA ASP A 7 10.25 6.45 -1.10
C ASP A 7 9.45 7.33 -0.11
N SER A 8 10.08 8.37 0.43
CA SER A 8 9.49 9.31 1.38
C SER A 8 8.85 10.54 0.71
N ALA A 9 8.77 10.59 -0.63
CA ALA A 9 8.14 11.71 -1.30
C ALA A 9 6.64 11.73 -0.96
N PRO A 10 6.07 12.87 -0.52
CA PRO A 10 4.71 12.95 0.03
C PRO A 10 3.61 12.64 -0.98
N TYR A 11 3.96 12.59 -2.26
CA TYR A 11 3.11 12.13 -3.35
C TYR A 11 3.93 11.23 -4.26
N GLN A 12 3.46 10.00 -4.48
CA GLN A 12 4.05 9.07 -5.43
C GLN A 12 2.95 8.43 -6.26
N GLU A 13 3.20 8.26 -7.55
CA GLU A 13 2.31 7.54 -8.45
C GLU A 13 3.11 6.58 -9.32
N MET A 14 2.65 5.33 -9.42
CA MET A 14 3.31 4.31 -10.22
C MET A 14 2.33 3.29 -10.77
N THR A 15 2.73 2.63 -11.85
CA THR A 15 1.99 1.49 -12.40
C THR A 15 2.62 0.19 -11.96
N ILE A 16 1.79 -0.74 -11.47
CA ILE A 16 2.18 -2.06 -10.99
C ILE A 16 1.40 -3.11 -11.78
N ALA A 17 2.11 -4.07 -12.37
CA ALA A 17 1.51 -5.27 -12.93
C ALA A 17 1.57 -6.40 -11.89
N PHE A 18 0.42 -6.96 -11.52
CA PHE A 18 0.34 -8.03 -10.52
C PHE A 18 -0.78 -9.01 -10.86
N LYS A 19 -0.47 -10.31 -10.99
CA LYS A 19 -1.44 -11.39 -11.27
C LYS A 19 -2.46 -11.08 -12.38
N GLY A 20 -2.01 -10.44 -13.45
CA GLY A 20 -2.87 -10.07 -14.58
C GLY A 20 -3.66 -8.77 -14.40
N HIS A 21 -3.55 -8.10 -13.25
CA HIS A 21 -4.02 -6.72 -13.07
C HIS A 21 -2.97 -5.73 -13.57
N ALA A 22 -3.44 -4.61 -14.10
CA ALA A 22 -2.64 -3.41 -14.33
C ALA A 22 -3.20 -2.33 -13.41
N LEU A 23 -2.43 -1.96 -12.39
CA LEU A 23 -2.86 -1.09 -11.30
C LEU A 23 -2.06 0.20 -11.36
N ARG A 24 -2.74 1.33 -11.19
CA ARG A 24 -2.09 2.58 -10.80
C ARG A 24 -2.23 2.73 -9.29
N LEU A 25 -1.10 2.72 -8.60
CA LEU A 25 -0.98 3.00 -7.18
C LEU A 25 -0.63 4.48 -7.02
N THR A 26 -1.40 5.19 -6.21
CA THR A 26 -1.06 6.55 -5.75
C THR A 26 -0.89 6.52 -4.23
N LEU A 27 0.22 7.03 -3.74
CA LEU A 27 0.53 7.17 -2.31
C LEU A 27 0.56 8.64 -1.95
N ARG A 28 -0.06 9.00 -0.83
CA ARG A 28 -0.14 10.38 -0.36
C ARG A 28 0.06 10.47 1.14
N TYR A 29 0.96 11.36 1.55
CA TYR A 29 1.08 11.79 2.93
C TYR A 29 0.05 12.88 3.24
N ASN A 30 -0.68 12.70 4.33
CA ASN A 30 -1.58 13.69 4.88
C ASN A 30 -0.94 14.36 6.10
N SER A 31 -0.38 15.55 5.90
CA SER A 31 0.32 16.30 6.95
C SER A 31 -0.60 17.00 7.97
N LEU A 32 -1.92 16.95 7.79
CA LEU A 32 -2.87 17.50 8.77
C LEU A 32 -3.24 16.47 9.84
N ALA A 33 -3.13 15.18 9.50
CA ALA A 33 -3.52 14.07 10.34
C ALA A 33 -2.41 13.01 10.51
N ASP A 34 -1.21 13.32 10.02
CA ASP A 34 0.02 12.53 10.11
C ASP A 34 -0.16 11.04 9.79
N TYR A 35 -0.65 10.76 8.57
CA TYR A 35 -0.77 9.41 8.07
C TYR A 35 -0.55 9.31 6.57
N TRP A 36 -0.24 8.10 6.10
CA TRP A 36 -0.15 7.77 4.68
C TRP A 36 -1.41 7.06 4.19
N ALA A 37 -1.83 7.40 2.97
CA ALA A 37 -2.95 6.76 2.31
C ALA A 37 -2.54 6.22 0.93
N LEU A 38 -3.21 5.15 0.51
CA LEU A 38 -3.14 4.65 -0.85
C LEU A 38 -4.48 4.82 -1.58
N ASP A 39 -4.38 5.05 -2.88
CA ASP A 39 -5.44 4.80 -3.87
C ASP A 39 -4.98 3.73 -4.84
N ILE A 40 -5.91 2.89 -5.27
CA ILE A 40 -5.69 1.91 -6.34
C ILE A 40 -6.71 2.11 -7.43
N PHE A 41 -6.23 2.44 -8.63
CA PHE A 41 -7.02 2.48 -9.84
C PHE A 41 -6.70 1.26 -10.71
N ASP A 42 -7.70 0.47 -11.06
CA ASP A 42 -7.56 -0.63 -12.00
C ASP A 42 -7.65 -0.09 -13.43
N LEU A 43 -6.53 -0.14 -14.16
CA LEU A 43 -6.42 0.39 -15.52
C LEU A 43 -7.20 -0.43 -16.54
N LYS A 44 -7.41 -1.73 -16.30
CA LYS A 44 -8.18 -2.59 -17.23
C LYS A 44 -9.68 -2.40 -17.06
N ARG A 45 -10.12 -2.15 -15.83
CA ARG A 45 -11.54 -1.93 -15.49
C ARG A 45 -11.93 -0.46 -15.46
N GLU A 46 -10.97 0.43 -15.66
CA GLU A 46 -11.12 1.89 -15.63
C GLU A 46 -11.86 2.41 -14.39
N ARG A 47 -11.56 1.85 -13.21
CA ARG A 47 -12.23 2.24 -11.96
C ARG A 47 -11.32 2.11 -10.75
N TYR A 48 -11.63 2.89 -9.72
CA TYR A 48 -10.99 2.71 -8.42
C TYR A 48 -11.41 1.40 -7.75
N THR A 49 -10.41 0.69 -7.25
CA THR A 49 -10.59 -0.45 -6.33
C THR A 49 -10.67 0.05 -4.88
N ALA A 50 -9.88 1.07 -4.54
CA ALA A 50 -9.88 1.73 -3.24
C ALA A 50 -9.37 3.16 -3.38
N GLN A 51 -9.84 4.04 -2.50
CA GLN A 51 -9.39 5.43 -2.40
C GLN A 51 -9.27 5.83 -0.93
N GLY A 52 -8.25 6.62 -0.61
CA GLY A 52 -8.00 7.15 0.73
C GLY A 52 -7.79 6.06 1.78
N GLN A 53 -7.33 4.87 1.38
CA GLN A 53 -7.14 3.75 2.30
C GLN A 53 -5.89 4.00 3.15
N PRO A 54 -6.00 4.12 4.48
CA PRO A 54 -4.82 4.32 5.32
C PRO A 54 -3.85 3.14 5.24
N LEU A 55 -2.57 3.46 5.27
CA LEU A 55 -1.49 2.51 5.44
C LEU A 55 -1.32 2.19 6.93
N VAL A 56 -1.37 0.91 7.26
CA VAL A 56 -1.29 0.39 8.62
C VAL A 56 -0.38 -0.84 8.64
N VAL A 57 0.52 -0.90 9.60
CA VAL A 57 1.49 -1.99 9.76
C VAL A 57 0.81 -3.27 10.24
N GLY A 58 1.27 -4.40 9.72
CA GLY A 58 0.94 -5.72 10.29
C GLY A 58 -0.45 -6.26 9.95
N VAL A 59 -1.22 -5.59 9.08
CA VAL A 59 -2.52 -6.09 8.61
C VAL A 59 -2.60 -6.15 7.08
N PRO A 60 -3.32 -7.13 6.49
CA PRO A 60 -3.59 -7.15 5.06
C PRO A 60 -4.57 -6.06 4.63
N ILE A 61 -4.04 -5.00 4.03
CA ILE A 61 -4.80 -3.88 3.50
C ILE A 61 -5.59 -4.34 2.27
N LEU A 62 -6.88 -3.98 2.20
CA LEU A 62 -7.86 -4.47 1.21
C LEU A 62 -8.27 -5.95 1.33
N TRP A 63 -8.03 -6.60 2.48
CA TRP A 63 -8.40 -8.01 2.70
C TRP A 63 -9.85 -8.34 2.35
N ARG A 64 -10.79 -7.48 2.78
CA ARG A 64 -12.24 -7.72 2.61
C ARG A 64 -12.78 -7.33 1.22
N ARG A 65 -11.94 -6.80 0.33
CA ARG A 65 -12.36 -6.43 -1.04
C ARG A 65 -12.45 -7.68 -1.93
N PRO A 66 -13.39 -7.76 -2.88
CA PRO A 66 -13.52 -8.90 -3.81
C PRO A 66 -12.47 -8.84 -4.94
N ILE A 67 -11.20 -8.89 -4.55
CA ILE A 67 -10.00 -8.89 -5.37
C ILE A 67 -9.04 -9.96 -4.81
N ASP A 68 -8.12 -10.46 -5.62
CA ASP A 68 -7.20 -11.56 -5.27
C ASP A 68 -5.83 -11.09 -4.73
N TYR A 69 -5.65 -9.78 -4.54
CA TYR A 69 -4.45 -9.19 -3.96
C TYR A 69 -4.75 -8.32 -2.75
N CYS A 70 -3.77 -8.16 -1.87
CA CYS A 70 -3.77 -7.21 -0.77
C CYS A 70 -2.44 -6.46 -0.72
N PHE A 71 -2.39 -5.37 0.05
CA PHE A 71 -1.14 -4.71 0.40
C PHE A 71 -0.76 -5.08 1.82
N ILE A 72 0.54 -5.18 2.07
CA ILE A 72 1.11 -5.44 3.40
C ILE A 72 2.13 -4.34 3.64
N LEU A 73 2.03 -3.69 4.78
CA LEU A 73 3.04 -2.76 5.26
C LEU A 73 3.79 -3.42 6.41
N THR A 74 5.12 -3.45 6.33
CA THR A 74 5.98 -3.91 7.42
C THR A 74 6.71 -2.72 8.03
N ASP A 75 7.03 -2.82 9.31
CA ASP A 75 7.91 -1.90 10.02
C ASP A 75 9.23 -2.62 10.32
N GLU A 76 10.29 -2.18 9.66
CA GLU A 76 11.62 -2.80 9.76
C GLU A 76 12.34 -2.44 11.07
N SER A 77 11.79 -1.52 11.87
CA SER A 77 12.32 -1.25 13.22
C SER A 77 11.92 -2.30 14.25
N GLY A 78 10.89 -3.12 13.95
CA GLY A 78 10.37 -4.16 14.84
C GLY A 78 9.47 -3.63 15.96
N ILE A 79 9.12 -2.34 15.98
CA ILE A 79 8.25 -1.73 17.00
C ILE A 79 6.76 -1.94 16.64
N GLY A 80 6.46 -2.07 15.35
CA GLY A 80 5.09 -2.29 14.86
C GLY A 80 4.28 -1.00 14.78
N LEU A 81 4.94 0.13 14.48
CA LEU A 81 4.30 1.44 14.42
C LEU A 81 3.99 1.83 12.98
N ASP A 82 2.80 2.40 12.78
CA ASP A 82 2.40 3.00 11.51
C ASP A 82 3.36 4.13 11.09
N PRO A 83 3.46 4.42 9.77
CA PRO A 83 4.21 5.56 9.28
C PRO A 83 3.43 6.85 9.59
N VAL A 84 3.91 7.60 10.58
CA VAL A 84 3.32 8.87 11.03
C VAL A 84 4.08 10.05 10.41
N GLY A 85 5.39 9.92 10.27
CA GLY A 85 6.24 10.89 9.60
C GLY A 85 6.23 10.71 8.07
N GLY A 86 6.41 11.82 7.35
CA GLY A 86 6.65 11.78 5.90
C GLY A 86 7.93 11.02 5.52
N GLU A 87 8.88 10.88 6.42
CA GLU A 87 10.14 10.16 6.17
C GLU A 87 10.08 8.65 6.47
N ASP A 88 8.97 8.16 7.03
CA ASP A 88 8.84 6.76 7.43
C ASP A 88 8.69 5.81 6.23
N LEU A 89 7.88 6.20 5.24
CA LEU A 89 7.58 5.35 4.10
C LEU A 89 8.80 5.22 3.18
N GLY A 90 9.10 4.01 2.74
CA GLY A 90 10.25 3.71 1.88
C GLY A 90 11.61 3.69 2.60
N GLN A 91 11.63 4.00 3.91
CA GLN A 91 12.80 3.86 4.78
C GLN A 91 12.53 2.81 5.86
N ARG A 92 11.75 3.19 6.88
CA ARG A 92 11.37 2.32 8.01
C ARG A 92 10.22 1.40 7.64
N CYS A 93 9.23 1.92 6.93
CA CYS A 93 8.04 1.17 6.55
C CYS A 93 8.12 0.75 5.08
N LEU A 94 8.08 -0.56 4.84
CA LEU A 94 8.17 -1.14 3.50
C LEU A 94 6.81 -1.64 3.04
N LEU A 95 6.42 -1.28 1.82
CA LEU A 95 5.13 -1.62 1.23
C LEU A 95 5.28 -2.77 0.25
N TYR A 96 4.43 -3.78 0.40
CA TYR A 96 4.37 -4.95 -0.46
C TYR A 96 2.97 -5.13 -1.05
N ILE A 97 2.92 -5.72 -2.24
CA ILE A 97 1.72 -6.35 -2.79
C ILE A 97 1.82 -7.87 -2.65
N ALA A 98 0.73 -8.53 -2.27
CA ALA A 98 0.68 -9.95 -2.03
C ALA A 98 -0.57 -10.58 -2.64
N ASP A 99 -0.46 -11.84 -3.05
CA ASP A 99 -1.61 -12.68 -3.34
C ASP A 99 -2.28 -13.04 -2.02
N LYS A 100 -3.60 -12.89 -1.92
CA LYS A 100 -4.33 -13.23 -0.70
C LYS A 100 -4.17 -14.70 -0.30
N THR A 101 -3.97 -15.60 -1.26
CA THR A 101 -3.74 -17.03 -1.01
C THR A 101 -2.41 -17.31 -0.31
N GLN A 102 -1.48 -16.35 -0.29
CA GLN A 102 -0.19 -16.46 0.40
C GLN A 102 -0.24 -15.96 1.85
N ILE A 103 -1.34 -15.35 2.28
CA ILE A 103 -1.48 -14.78 3.62
C ILE A 103 -2.15 -15.83 4.52
N PRO A 104 -1.44 -16.38 5.53
CA PRO A 104 -2.07 -17.25 6.52
C PRO A 104 -3.03 -16.41 7.37
N LEU A 105 -4.27 -16.87 7.51
CA LEU A 105 -5.27 -16.33 8.42
C LEU A 105 -5.34 -17.13 9.71
#